data_AF-A0A519SZW6-F1
#
_entry.id   AF-A0A519SZW6-F1
#
_cell.length_a   1.000
_cell.length_b   1.000
_cell.length_c   1.000
_cell.angle_alpha   90.00
_cell.angle_beta   90.00
_cell.angle_gamma   90.00
#
_symmetry.space_group_name_H-M   'P 1'
#
loop_
_entity.id
_entity.type
_entity.pdbx_description
1 polymer ?
#
loop_
_entity_poly.entity_id
_entity_poly.type
_entity_poly.pdbx_seq_one_letter_code
_entity_poly.pdbx_strand_id
1 'polypeptide(L)'
;KGSAFGSAVYNAGLETDKLFCDDVQELGLNLGGVPKKVVHLTAGDEHRKNFSLTNINSSLAAGVGLELTLPGVHSDIGGSYAEAGQGASNLEKRLIPNEVERRRLVAAGWYTDGSPGPDGKPTPNQFVPVKPDHYVNKHEFSVFGHTVHTPASGSDPAPTWYGVRRLPADYQFVTLQIMHEFATCGGKHEALDLGSFVDRRFAAYRVPPALASVSHYLLSRALALDGARTRQVLTFLNPLLTKWLRNRYLHRSAEEDSIGMEARKDFINGHFSSDRLIIPDDNPHFVPPSQVEAAYRAAGYHPY
;
A
#
# COMPACT_ATOMS: atom_id res chain seq x y z
N LYS A 1 -62.47 0.11 10.06
CA LYS A 1 -61.78 0.91 11.09
C LYS A 1 -60.80 -0.02 11.81
N GLY A 2 -59.61 -0.22 11.23
CA GLY A 2 -58.55 -1.03 11.83
C GLY A 2 -57.41 -0.11 12.22
N SER A 3 -57.02 -0.13 13.50
CA SER A 3 -55.87 0.62 14.01
C SER A 3 -54.59 -0.16 13.77
N ALA A 4 -53.72 0.37 12.93
CA ALA A 4 -52.35 -0.09 12.81
C ALA A 4 -51.53 0.44 14.00
N PHE A 5 -51.04 -0.47 14.85
CA PHE A 5 -49.89 -0.23 15.71
C PHE A 5 -48.63 -0.38 14.85
N GLY A 6 -48.06 0.73 14.41
CA GLY A 6 -46.73 0.76 13.81
C GLY A 6 -45.72 1.21 14.86
N SER A 7 -44.90 0.28 15.37
CA SER A 7 -43.71 0.64 16.12
C SER A 7 -42.68 1.21 15.14
N ALA A 8 -42.33 2.48 15.29
CA ALA A 8 -41.19 3.06 14.61
C ALA A 8 -39.90 2.43 15.16
N VAL A 9 -39.35 1.45 14.43
CA VAL A 9 -37.96 1.04 14.62
C VAL A 9 -37.11 2.04 13.86
N TYR A 10 -36.50 2.98 14.59
CA TYR A 10 -35.43 3.81 14.09
C TYR A 10 -34.24 2.91 13.77
N ASN A 11 -34.10 2.49 12.51
CA ASN A 11 -32.82 2.04 12.01
C ASN A 11 -31.95 3.30 11.83
N ALA A 12 -31.18 3.61 12.88
CA ALA A 12 -29.97 4.41 12.73
C ALA A 12 -28.99 3.61 11.87
N GLY A 13 -29.20 3.64 10.55
CA GLY A 13 -28.15 3.30 9.60
C GLY A 13 -27.02 4.27 9.84
N LEU A 14 -25.90 3.75 10.36
CA LEU A 14 -24.64 4.48 10.38
C LEU A 14 -24.36 4.91 8.93
N GLU A 15 -24.52 6.20 8.64
CA GLU A 15 -24.14 6.82 7.37
C GLU A 15 -22.61 6.70 7.21
N THR A 16 -22.13 5.55 6.78
CA THR A 16 -20.74 5.36 6.37
C THR A 16 -20.42 6.06 5.05
N ASP A 17 -21.45 6.55 4.35
CA ASP A 17 -21.35 7.24 3.06
C ASP A 17 -20.79 8.66 3.16
N LYS A 18 -20.71 9.21 4.38
CA LYS A 18 -20.08 10.52 4.65
C LYS A 18 -18.64 10.44 5.13
N LEU A 19 -18.06 9.25 5.30
CA LEU A 19 -16.78 9.10 6.00
C LEU A 19 -15.52 9.40 5.15
N PHE A 20 -15.64 9.68 3.85
CA PHE A 20 -14.46 9.93 2.98
C PHE A 20 -14.72 10.96 1.87
N CYS A 21 -15.75 11.78 2.00
CA CYS A 21 -16.17 12.72 0.97
C CYS A 21 -15.73 14.13 1.38
N ASP A 22 -14.48 14.46 1.07
CA ASP A 22 -13.84 15.78 1.24
C ASP A 22 -13.55 16.20 2.70
N ASP A 23 -12.63 15.48 3.34
CA ASP A 23 -12.13 15.79 4.69
C ASP A 23 -11.23 17.04 4.71
N VAL A 24 -11.10 17.83 3.63
CA VAL A 24 -10.19 18.98 3.56
C VAL A 24 -10.54 20.03 4.62
N GLN A 25 -11.83 20.25 4.89
CA GLN A 25 -12.28 21.14 5.96
C GLN A 25 -12.09 20.52 7.35
N GLU A 26 -12.37 19.22 7.50
CA GLU A 26 -12.28 18.49 8.78
C GLU A 26 -10.82 18.31 9.24
N LEU A 27 -9.90 18.06 8.30
CA LEU A 27 -8.47 17.86 8.54
C LEU A 27 -7.67 19.17 8.48
N GLY A 28 -8.32 20.31 8.23
CA GLY A 28 -7.64 21.61 8.13
C GLY A 28 -6.56 21.66 7.04
N LEU A 29 -6.74 20.90 5.96
CA LEU A 29 -5.77 20.77 4.87
C LEU A 29 -5.74 21.98 3.93
N ASN A 30 -6.53 23.02 4.24
CA ASN A 30 -6.49 24.28 3.52
C ASN A 30 -5.19 25.04 3.86
N LEU A 31 -4.25 25.02 2.91
CA LEU A 31 -2.94 25.69 3.03
C LEU A 31 -3.04 27.23 3.03
N GLY A 32 -4.23 27.83 2.92
CA GLY A 32 -4.49 29.27 3.05
C GLY A 32 -3.96 30.14 1.90
N GLY A 33 -3.12 29.60 1.02
CA GLY A 33 -2.57 30.26 -0.16
C GLY A 33 -2.16 29.26 -1.26
N VAL A 34 -1.94 29.77 -2.48
CA VAL A 34 -1.51 28.94 -3.61
C VAL A 34 -0.05 28.51 -3.39
N PRO A 35 0.25 27.20 -3.37
CA PRO A 35 1.62 26.72 -3.15
C PRO A 35 2.53 27.10 -4.33
N LYS A 36 3.78 27.46 -4.03
CA LYS A 36 4.82 27.75 -5.04
C LYS A 36 5.38 26.49 -5.70
N LYS A 37 5.33 25.36 -5.00
CA LYS A 37 5.77 24.03 -5.42
C LYS A 37 4.98 22.98 -4.66
N VAL A 38 4.59 21.92 -5.36
CA VAL A 38 3.95 20.73 -4.80
C VAL A 38 4.74 19.52 -5.28
N VAL A 39 5.24 18.73 -4.35
CA VAL A 39 5.90 17.45 -4.64
C VAL A 39 5.09 16.35 -4.00
N HIS A 40 4.71 15.35 -4.79
CA HIS A 40 3.96 14.20 -4.33
C HIS A 40 4.74 12.92 -4.62
N LEU A 41 5.24 12.26 -3.57
CA LEU A 41 5.86 10.94 -3.68
C LEU A 41 4.78 9.88 -3.49
N THR A 42 4.59 9.03 -4.49
CA THR A 42 3.52 8.03 -4.50
C THR A 42 4.09 6.62 -4.45
N ALA A 43 3.41 5.74 -3.73
CA ALA A 43 3.73 4.31 -3.71
C ALA A 43 3.47 3.71 -5.09
N GLY A 44 4.34 2.84 -5.59
CA GLY A 44 4.17 2.15 -6.87
C GLY A 44 3.56 0.75 -6.72
N ASP A 45 3.74 0.12 -5.56
CA ASP A 45 3.31 -1.26 -5.31
C ASP A 45 2.09 -1.33 -4.36
N GLU A 46 1.49 -0.21 -3.95
CA GLU A 46 0.26 -0.18 -3.12
C GLU A 46 -1.00 -0.42 -3.96
N HIS A 47 -1.82 -1.39 -3.57
CA HIS A 47 -2.98 -1.88 -4.33
C HIS A 47 -4.16 -2.28 -3.44
N ARG A 48 -4.15 -1.89 -2.15
CA ARG A 48 -5.28 -2.12 -1.25
C ARG A 48 -6.50 -1.33 -1.70
N LYS A 49 -7.68 -1.94 -1.60
CA LYS A 49 -8.96 -1.34 -2.02
C LYS A 49 -9.29 -0.03 -1.30
N ASN A 50 -8.85 0.11 -0.05
CA ASN A 50 -9.13 1.26 0.81
C ASN A 50 -8.01 2.33 0.77
N PHE A 51 -6.98 2.14 -0.05
CA PHE A 51 -5.83 3.04 -0.14
C PHE A 51 -5.75 3.67 -1.53
N SER A 52 -6.80 4.41 -1.87
CA SER A 52 -6.86 5.20 -3.10
C SER A 52 -5.80 6.30 -3.11
N LEU A 53 -5.30 6.63 -4.30
CA LEU A 53 -4.37 7.73 -4.48
C LEU A 53 -5.14 8.97 -4.93
N THR A 54 -5.22 10.00 -4.09
CA THR A 54 -5.58 11.34 -4.56
C THR A 54 -4.42 11.89 -5.38
N ASN A 55 -4.67 12.27 -6.63
CA ASN A 55 -3.63 12.83 -7.49
C ASN A 55 -3.36 14.31 -7.17
N ILE A 56 -2.52 14.97 -7.97
CA ILE A 56 -2.25 16.42 -7.86
C ILE A 56 -2.46 17.13 -9.22
N ASN A 57 -3.49 16.72 -9.97
CA ASN A 57 -3.71 17.22 -11.33
C ASN A 57 -3.89 18.74 -11.35
N SER A 58 -4.58 19.32 -10.38
CA SER A 58 -4.74 20.77 -10.26
C SER A 58 -3.38 21.48 -10.15
N SER A 59 -2.45 20.92 -9.39
CA SER A 59 -1.09 21.47 -9.20
C SER A 59 -0.20 21.28 -10.43
N LEU A 60 -0.34 20.15 -11.14
CA LEU A 60 0.33 19.91 -12.41
C LEU A 60 -0.12 20.93 -13.47
N ALA A 61 -1.43 21.16 -13.58
CA ALA A 61 -2.01 22.15 -14.50
C ALA A 61 -1.57 23.58 -14.17
N ALA A 62 -1.48 23.93 -12.88
CA ALA A 62 -0.94 25.20 -12.42
C ALA A 62 0.59 25.35 -12.64
N GLY A 63 1.28 24.28 -13.06
CA GLY A 63 2.71 24.31 -13.36
C GLY A 63 3.61 24.42 -12.12
N VAL A 64 3.08 24.02 -10.95
CA VAL A 64 3.79 23.98 -9.66
C VAL A 64 3.94 22.56 -9.12
N GLY A 65 3.27 21.57 -9.71
CA GLY A 65 3.27 20.17 -9.27
C GLY A 65 4.37 19.30 -9.87
N LEU A 66 4.82 18.31 -9.11
CA LEU A 66 5.66 17.18 -9.52
C LEU A 66 5.18 15.93 -8.78
N GLU A 67 4.78 14.89 -9.51
CA GLU A 67 4.39 13.61 -8.91
C GLU A 67 5.38 12.52 -9.31
N LEU A 68 5.97 11.85 -8.33
CA LEU A 68 6.97 10.81 -8.54
C LEU A 68 6.49 9.49 -7.92
N THR A 69 6.29 8.47 -8.75
CA THR A 69 5.99 7.12 -8.26
C THR A 69 7.27 6.36 -7.96
N LEU A 70 7.44 5.99 -6.70
CA LEU A 70 8.58 5.24 -6.17
C LEU A 70 8.19 3.79 -5.88
N PRO A 71 9.11 2.83 -5.95
CA PRO A 71 8.81 1.44 -5.58
C PRO A 71 8.50 1.34 -4.08
N GLY A 72 7.61 0.42 -3.70
CA GLY A 72 7.13 0.24 -2.34
C GLY A 72 5.63 0.49 -2.16
N VAL A 73 5.11 0.10 -1.00
CA VAL A 73 3.72 0.31 -0.56
C VAL A 73 3.57 1.58 0.27
N HIS A 74 2.36 1.89 0.76
CA HIS A 74 2.06 3.17 1.41
C HIS A 74 3.08 3.58 2.50
N SER A 75 3.35 2.71 3.47
CA SER A 75 4.29 2.98 4.56
C SER A 75 5.76 2.85 4.16
N ASP A 76 6.08 2.21 3.03
CA ASP A 76 7.45 2.24 2.48
C ASP A 76 7.79 3.66 2.00
N ILE A 77 6.78 4.42 1.52
CA ILE A 77 6.95 5.80 1.05
C ILE A 77 6.75 6.82 2.18
N GLY A 78 5.65 6.71 2.92
CA GLY A 78 5.28 7.68 3.96
C GLY A 78 5.98 7.47 5.30
N GLY A 79 6.62 6.32 5.49
CA GLY A 79 7.11 5.88 6.80
C GLY A 79 5.98 5.39 7.70
N SER A 80 6.35 4.73 8.81
CA SER A 80 5.52 4.16 9.92
C SER A 80 5.87 2.71 10.24
N TYR A 81 6.77 2.08 9.47
CA TYR A 81 7.31 0.79 9.85
C TYR A 81 8.20 0.92 11.08
N ALA A 82 8.16 -0.10 11.94
CA ALA A 82 8.92 -0.10 13.18
C ALA A 82 10.41 -0.09 12.86
N GLU A 83 11.12 0.87 13.45
CA GLU A 83 12.56 1.02 13.29
C GLU A 83 13.32 0.01 14.15
N ALA A 84 14.59 -0.22 13.81
CA ALA A 84 15.43 -1.12 14.58
C ALA A 84 15.51 -0.70 16.06
N GLY A 85 15.28 -1.65 16.97
CA GLY A 85 15.34 -1.42 18.42
C GLY A 85 14.02 -1.00 19.07
N GLN A 86 12.95 -0.76 18.30
CA GLN A 86 11.62 -0.43 18.84
C GLN A 86 10.83 -1.65 19.36
N GLY A 87 11.43 -2.84 19.41
CA GLY A 87 10.81 -4.08 19.91
C GLY A 87 9.69 -4.67 19.05
N ALA A 88 9.11 -3.89 18.15
CA ALA A 88 8.17 -4.35 17.13
C ALA A 88 8.92 -4.94 15.92
N SER A 89 8.42 -6.06 15.40
CA SER A 89 8.94 -6.64 14.18
C SER A 89 8.01 -6.39 13.00
N ASN A 90 8.53 -5.88 11.89
CA ASN A 90 7.80 -5.85 10.61
C ASN A 90 7.82 -7.26 10.00
N LEU A 91 7.04 -8.16 10.61
CA LEU A 91 6.89 -9.55 10.22
C LEU A 91 5.64 -9.68 9.34
N GLU A 92 5.85 -10.02 8.07
CA GLU A 92 4.78 -10.36 7.14
C GLU A 92 4.60 -11.88 7.10
N LYS A 93 3.36 -12.34 7.21
CA LYS A 93 2.98 -13.74 7.02
C LYS A 93 1.80 -13.79 6.06
N ARG A 94 1.91 -14.56 4.98
CA ARG A 94 0.90 -14.60 3.92
C ARG A 94 0.66 -16.02 3.47
N LEU A 95 -0.61 -16.41 3.42
CA LEU A 95 -1.01 -17.64 2.76
C LEU A 95 -0.82 -17.47 1.26
N ILE A 96 -0.20 -18.48 0.63
CA ILE A 96 0.03 -18.52 -0.81
C ILE A 96 -0.87 -19.60 -1.38
N PRO A 97 -1.84 -19.24 -2.24
CA PRO A 97 -2.93 -20.13 -2.59
C PRO A 97 -2.51 -21.30 -3.49
N ASN A 98 -1.42 -21.15 -4.26
CA ASN A 98 -0.95 -22.18 -5.18
C ASN A 98 0.50 -21.96 -5.65
N GLU A 99 1.06 -22.97 -6.31
CA GLU A 99 2.42 -22.97 -6.86
C GLU A 99 2.63 -21.93 -7.98
N VAL A 100 1.58 -21.57 -8.73
CA VAL A 100 1.67 -20.55 -9.79
C VAL A 100 1.96 -19.18 -9.17
N GLU A 101 1.21 -18.80 -8.14
CA GLU A 101 1.45 -17.56 -7.40
C GLU A 101 2.81 -17.59 -6.68
N ARG A 102 3.18 -18.73 -6.08
CA ARG A 102 4.52 -18.91 -5.49
C ARG A 102 5.63 -18.60 -6.49
N ARG A 103 5.58 -19.18 -7.70
CA ARG A 103 6.57 -18.94 -8.77
C ARG A 103 6.56 -17.50 -9.24
N ARG A 104 5.39 -16.89 -9.39
CA ARG A 104 5.26 -15.46 -9.76
C ARG A 104 5.97 -14.57 -8.73
N LEU A 105 5.76 -14.85 -7.45
CA LEU A 105 6.34 -14.08 -6.34
C LEU A 105 7.86 -14.24 -6.26
N VAL A 106 8.41 -15.43 -6.50
CA VAL A 106 9.85 -15.64 -6.66
C VAL A 106 10.39 -14.89 -7.88
N ALA A 107 9.74 -15.05 -9.04
CA ALA A 107 10.19 -14.43 -10.29
C ALA A 107 10.22 -12.90 -10.20
N ALA A 108 9.23 -12.31 -9.51
CA ALA A 108 9.14 -10.88 -9.25
C ALA A 108 10.10 -10.35 -8.16
N GLY A 109 10.77 -11.25 -7.44
CA GLY A 109 11.75 -10.93 -6.39
C GLY A 109 11.15 -10.63 -5.03
N TRP A 110 9.90 -10.98 -4.76
CA TRP A 110 9.29 -10.79 -3.43
C TRP A 110 9.79 -11.82 -2.41
N TYR A 111 10.04 -13.04 -2.88
CA TYR A 111 10.56 -14.16 -2.10
C TYR A 111 11.77 -14.77 -2.79
N THR A 112 12.55 -15.51 -2.03
CA THR A 112 13.59 -16.38 -2.57
C THR A 112 13.02 -17.78 -2.82
N ASP A 113 13.64 -18.53 -3.73
CA ASP A 113 13.26 -19.91 -4.03
C ASP A 113 13.73 -20.92 -2.97
N GLY A 114 14.41 -20.44 -1.92
CA GLY A 114 14.99 -21.27 -0.86
C GLY A 114 16.45 -21.67 -1.13
N SER A 115 17.01 -21.30 -2.28
CA SER A 115 18.43 -21.51 -2.56
C SER A 115 19.26 -20.75 -1.52
N PRO A 116 20.31 -21.38 -0.94
CA PRO A 116 21.23 -20.69 -0.06
C PRO A 116 21.83 -19.46 -0.74
N GLY A 117 22.12 -18.41 0.06
CA GLY A 117 22.89 -17.27 -0.43
C GLY A 117 24.30 -17.70 -0.86
N PRO A 118 25.09 -16.79 -1.49
CA PRO A 118 26.48 -17.06 -1.82
C PRO A 118 27.37 -17.47 -0.62
N ASP A 119 26.91 -17.17 0.59
CA ASP A 119 27.51 -17.52 1.87
C ASP A 119 27.00 -18.85 2.48
N GLY A 120 26.17 -19.60 1.74
CA GLY A 120 25.61 -20.88 2.18
C GLY A 120 24.52 -20.77 3.25
N LYS A 121 24.09 -19.56 3.63
CA LYS A 121 23.04 -19.34 4.63
C LYS A 121 21.64 -19.36 3.99
N PRO A 122 20.59 -19.74 4.74
CA PRO A 122 19.22 -19.53 4.30
C PRO A 122 19.02 -18.07 3.92
N THR A 123 18.56 -17.82 2.71
CA THR A 123 18.13 -16.49 2.30
C THR A 123 16.95 -16.05 3.18
N PRO A 124 16.88 -14.79 3.61
CA PRO A 124 15.68 -14.28 4.24
C PRO A 124 14.49 -14.36 3.26
N ASN A 125 13.26 -14.34 3.80
CA ASN A 125 12.03 -14.20 3.01
C ASN A 125 11.77 -15.40 2.10
N GLN A 126 11.62 -16.58 2.73
CA GLN A 126 11.36 -17.87 2.11
C GLN A 126 9.90 -18.31 2.31
N PHE A 127 9.48 -19.29 1.51
CA PHE A 127 8.24 -20.01 1.74
C PHE A 127 8.47 -21.17 2.71
N VAL A 128 7.56 -21.31 3.68
CA VAL A 128 7.49 -22.49 4.55
C VAL A 128 6.23 -23.29 4.20
N PRO A 129 6.31 -24.63 4.15
CA PRO A 129 5.14 -25.45 3.90
C PRO A 129 4.16 -25.32 5.08
N VAL A 130 2.86 -25.26 4.78
CA VAL A 130 1.82 -25.35 5.82
C VAL A 130 1.85 -26.77 6.40
N LYS A 131 2.03 -26.89 7.70
CA LYS A 131 1.86 -28.18 8.39
C LYS A 131 0.38 -28.58 8.34
N PRO A 132 0.02 -29.84 8.04
CA PRO A 132 -1.38 -30.30 7.91
C PRO A 132 -2.26 -29.95 9.12
N ASP A 133 -1.66 -29.93 10.30
CA ASP A 133 -2.23 -29.62 11.62
C ASP A 133 -2.64 -28.14 11.79
N HIS A 134 -2.29 -27.25 10.86
CA HIS A 134 -2.78 -25.86 10.82
C HIS A 134 -3.94 -25.63 9.83
N TYR A 135 -4.52 -26.68 9.24
CA TYR A 135 -5.87 -26.58 8.67
C TYR A 135 -6.88 -26.38 9.80
N VAL A 136 -6.94 -25.16 10.33
CA VAL A 136 -8.19 -24.70 10.95
C VAL A 136 -9.16 -24.60 9.78
N ASN A 137 -10.00 -25.62 9.64
CA ASN A 137 -11.17 -25.55 8.79
C ASN A 137 -11.87 -24.24 9.13
N LYS A 138 -11.78 -23.21 8.27
CA LYS A 138 -12.54 -21.94 8.39
C LYS A 138 -14.05 -22.18 8.19
N HIS A 139 -14.55 -23.37 8.51
CA HIS A 139 -15.91 -23.85 8.32
C HIS A 139 -16.64 -24.04 9.65
N GLU A 140 -15.96 -23.94 10.80
CA GLU A 140 -16.62 -23.87 12.10
C GLU A 140 -16.82 -22.42 12.51
N PHE A 141 -18.04 -21.92 12.33
CA PHE A 141 -18.51 -20.72 12.99
C PHE A 141 -19.55 -21.13 14.03
N SER A 142 -19.38 -20.66 15.27
CA SER A 142 -20.39 -20.83 16.30
C SER A 142 -21.42 -19.70 16.17
N VAL A 143 -22.66 -20.07 15.85
CA VAL A 143 -23.79 -19.15 15.83
C VAL A 143 -24.78 -19.64 16.88
N PHE A 144 -25.03 -18.81 17.89
CA PHE A 144 -25.94 -19.10 19.01
C PHE A 144 -25.69 -20.45 19.72
N GLY A 145 -24.43 -20.80 19.97
CA GLY A 145 -24.06 -21.98 20.76
C GLY A 145 -24.17 -23.32 20.02
N HIS A 146 -24.44 -23.31 18.71
CA HIS A 146 -24.42 -24.51 17.87
C HIS A 146 -23.24 -24.46 16.91
N THR A 147 -22.41 -25.51 16.92
CA THR A 147 -21.35 -25.71 15.93
C THR A 147 -21.96 -26.29 14.67
N VAL A 148 -21.87 -25.57 13.55
CA VAL A 148 -22.29 -26.06 12.24
C VAL A 148 -21.06 -26.64 11.54
N HIS A 149 -21.08 -27.95 11.23
CA HIS A 149 -20.06 -28.59 10.40
C HIS A 149 -20.57 -28.65 8.95
N THR A 150 -19.87 -28.02 8.01
CA THR A 150 -20.08 -28.31 6.58
C THR A 150 -19.31 -29.57 6.17
N PRO A 151 -19.85 -30.41 5.27
CA PRO A 151 -19.15 -31.62 4.83
C PRO A 151 -17.87 -31.25 4.08
N ALA A 152 -16.78 -31.97 4.39
CA ALA A 152 -15.54 -31.86 3.65
C ALA A 152 -15.76 -32.25 2.18
N SER A 153 -15.63 -31.28 1.28
CA SER A 153 -15.51 -31.52 -0.16
C SER A 153 -14.19 -32.25 -0.42
N GLY A 154 -14.28 -33.51 -0.87
CA GLY A 154 -13.16 -34.45 -1.01
C GLY A 154 -12.17 -34.17 -2.16
N SER A 155 -11.42 -33.08 -2.07
CA SER A 155 -10.12 -32.96 -2.72
C SER A 155 -9.12 -32.48 -1.68
N ASP A 156 -8.01 -33.20 -1.50
CA ASP A 156 -6.92 -32.71 -0.64
C ASP A 156 -6.56 -31.29 -1.10
N PRO A 157 -6.73 -30.26 -0.25
CA PRO A 157 -6.42 -28.92 -0.64
C PRO A 157 -4.91 -28.85 -0.93
N ALA A 158 -4.57 -28.44 -2.16
CA ALA A 158 -3.21 -28.30 -2.67
C ALA A 158 -2.29 -27.65 -1.64
N PRO A 159 -0.98 -27.98 -1.61
CA PRO A 159 -0.07 -27.45 -0.59
C PRO A 159 -0.12 -25.93 -0.59
N THR A 160 -0.75 -25.39 0.45
CA THR A 160 -0.74 -23.98 0.78
C THR A 160 0.64 -23.70 1.38
N TRP A 161 1.31 -22.65 0.90
CA TRP A 161 2.59 -22.22 1.46
C TRP A 161 2.34 -21.00 2.34
N TYR A 162 3.11 -20.83 3.40
CA TYR A 162 3.24 -19.53 4.06
C TYR A 162 4.47 -18.82 3.55
N GLY A 163 4.28 -17.67 2.93
CA GLY A 163 5.36 -16.71 2.75
C GLY A 163 5.62 -16.01 4.09
N VAL A 164 6.84 -16.09 4.61
CA VAL A 164 7.23 -15.39 5.85
C VAL A 164 8.36 -14.42 5.52
N ARG A 165 8.15 -13.14 5.81
CA ARG A 165 9.14 -12.09 5.56
C ARG A 165 9.38 -11.25 6.79
N ARG A 166 10.63 -10.95 7.10
CA ARG A 166 10.99 -9.99 8.15
C ARG A 166 11.82 -8.90 7.50
N LEU A 167 11.28 -7.69 7.51
CA LEU A 167 11.84 -6.57 6.75
C LEU A 167 12.22 -5.42 7.69
N PRO A 168 13.32 -4.70 7.39
CA PRO A 168 13.63 -3.46 8.08
C PRO A 168 12.73 -2.32 7.56
N ALA A 169 12.62 -1.24 8.33
CA ALA A 169 11.93 -0.02 7.90
C ALA A 169 12.80 0.89 6.99
N ASP A 170 14.07 0.52 6.78
CA ASP A 170 15.13 1.39 6.26
C ASP A 170 14.84 2.10 4.92
N TYR A 171 13.99 1.52 4.06
CA TYR A 171 13.68 2.12 2.77
C TYR A 171 12.89 3.44 2.90
N GLN A 172 12.12 3.62 3.97
CA GLN A 172 11.43 4.89 4.25
C GLN A 172 12.40 6.07 4.40
N PHE A 173 13.67 5.82 4.77
CA PHE A 173 14.68 6.86 4.86
C PHE A 173 15.18 7.32 3.49
N VAL A 174 15.08 6.47 2.47
CA VAL A 174 15.38 6.85 1.08
C VAL A 174 14.34 7.85 0.58
N THR A 175 13.06 7.60 0.85
CA THR A 175 11.96 8.49 0.43
C THR A 175 11.97 9.78 1.23
N LEU A 176 12.26 9.70 2.53
CA LEU A 176 12.50 10.85 3.39
C LEU A 176 13.65 11.72 2.87
N GLN A 177 14.78 11.14 2.48
CA GLN A 177 15.90 11.88 1.89
C GLN A 177 15.47 12.64 0.64
N ILE A 178 14.70 12.00 -0.26
CA ILE A 178 14.22 12.66 -1.49
C ILE A 178 13.33 13.86 -1.15
N MET A 179 12.39 13.70 -0.22
CA MET A 179 11.50 14.81 0.17
C MET A 179 12.25 15.92 0.90
N HIS A 180 13.17 15.57 1.80
CA HIS A 180 14.04 16.51 2.51
C HIS A 180 14.83 17.36 1.50
N GLU A 181 15.46 16.72 0.52
CA GLU A 181 16.20 17.44 -0.53
C GLU A 181 15.29 18.36 -1.35
N PHE A 182 14.09 17.93 -1.73
CA PHE A 182 13.16 18.84 -2.42
C PHE A 182 12.72 20.04 -1.59
N ALA A 183 12.68 19.90 -0.26
CA ALA A 183 12.31 20.95 0.67
C ALA A 183 13.48 21.91 0.97
N THR A 184 14.71 21.41 1.06
CA THR A 184 15.90 22.18 1.46
C THR A 184 16.74 22.67 0.28
N CYS A 185 16.78 21.93 -0.83
CA CYS A 185 17.34 22.44 -2.08
C CYS A 185 16.34 23.45 -2.64
N GLY A 186 16.51 24.71 -2.23
CA GLY A 186 15.75 25.83 -2.75
C GLY A 186 15.75 25.88 -4.28
N GLY A 187 14.72 26.51 -4.83
CA GLY A 187 14.49 26.62 -6.27
C GLY A 187 13.52 27.76 -6.55
N LYS A 188 12.32 27.46 -7.06
CA LYS A 188 11.21 28.43 -7.15
C LYS A 188 10.56 28.76 -5.80
N HIS A 189 10.98 28.11 -4.73
CA HIS A 189 10.62 28.41 -3.35
C HIS A 189 11.86 28.70 -2.52
N GLU A 190 11.63 29.39 -1.41
CA GLU A 190 12.60 29.52 -0.33
C GLU A 190 12.87 28.13 0.26
N ALA A 191 14.13 27.83 0.53
CA ALA A 191 14.50 26.58 1.18
C ALA A 191 13.91 26.55 2.59
N LEU A 192 13.34 25.41 2.99
CA LEU A 192 12.94 25.23 4.38
C LEU A 192 14.18 25.02 5.25
N ASP A 193 14.21 25.67 6.42
CA ASP A 193 15.23 25.45 7.43
C ASP A 193 14.94 24.14 8.16
N LEU A 194 15.36 23.03 7.55
CA LEU A 194 15.28 21.70 8.12
C LEU A 194 16.65 21.21 8.54
N GLY A 195 16.70 20.51 9.66
CA GLY A 195 17.93 19.92 10.17
C GLY A 195 18.56 18.95 9.18
N SER A 196 19.90 18.93 9.13
CA SER A 196 20.62 17.98 8.29
C SER A 196 20.71 16.61 8.95
N PHE A 197 20.55 15.54 8.17
CA PHE A 197 20.79 14.19 8.66
C PHE A 197 22.26 13.96 9.06
N VAL A 198 23.21 14.80 8.63
CA VAL A 198 24.61 14.72 9.12
C VAL A 198 24.77 15.16 10.58
N ASP A 199 23.77 15.87 11.13
CA ASP A 199 23.71 16.19 12.56
C ASP A 199 23.43 14.92 13.38
N ARG A 200 24.09 14.78 14.53
CA ARG A 200 23.87 13.68 15.47
C ARG A 200 22.40 13.60 15.92
N ARG A 201 21.70 14.73 16.01
CA ARG A 201 20.28 14.79 16.39
C ARG A 201 19.36 14.04 15.42
N PHE A 202 19.72 14.00 14.14
CA PHE A 202 18.91 13.40 13.08
C PHE A 202 19.59 12.17 12.44
N ALA A 203 20.67 11.68 13.04
CA ALA A 203 21.45 10.58 12.49
C ALA A 203 20.67 9.27 12.34
N ALA A 204 19.61 9.07 13.13
CA ALA A 204 18.73 7.90 13.04
C ALA A 204 17.93 7.85 11.73
N TYR A 205 17.72 8.99 11.07
CA TYR A 205 16.98 9.10 9.81
C TYR A 205 17.86 8.99 8.56
N ARG A 206 19.16 8.72 8.73
CA ARG A 206 20.06 8.55 7.60
C ARG A 206 19.74 7.29 6.83
N VAL A 207 19.85 7.38 5.51
CA VAL A 207 19.87 6.21 4.65
C VAL A 207 21.03 5.28 5.06
N PRO A 208 20.75 4.00 5.39
CA PRO A 208 21.80 3.05 5.73
C PRO A 208 22.75 2.79 4.55
N PRO A 209 24.04 2.46 4.80
CA PRO A 209 25.01 2.23 3.73
C PRO A 209 24.57 1.20 2.69
N ALA A 210 23.81 0.17 3.11
CA ALA A 210 23.28 -0.85 2.22
C ALA A 210 22.30 -0.31 1.16
N LEU A 211 21.65 0.82 1.42
CA LEU A 211 20.72 1.48 0.50
C LEU A 211 21.33 2.71 -0.19
N ALA A 212 22.62 3.02 0.04
CA ALA A 212 23.26 4.24 -0.50
C ALA A 212 23.16 4.34 -2.03
N SER A 213 23.43 3.25 -2.77
CA SER A 213 23.32 3.26 -4.23
C SER A 213 21.88 3.41 -4.73
N VAL A 214 20.91 2.82 -4.03
CA VAL A 214 19.49 2.96 -4.33
C VAL A 214 19.05 4.41 -4.12
N SER A 215 19.42 4.98 -2.97
CA SER A 215 19.11 6.37 -2.64
C SER A 215 19.75 7.33 -3.63
N HIS A 216 21.03 7.16 -3.95
CA HIS A 216 21.71 8.02 -4.91
C HIS A 216 21.05 7.98 -6.29
N TYR A 217 20.69 6.78 -6.76
CA TYR A 217 20.00 6.61 -8.04
C TYR A 217 18.64 7.32 -8.06
N LEU A 218 17.77 7.03 -7.09
CA LEU A 218 16.42 7.59 -7.04
C LEU A 218 16.45 9.10 -6.80
N LEU A 219 17.29 9.58 -5.90
CA LEU A 219 17.47 11.01 -5.64
C LEU A 219 17.95 11.75 -6.89
N SER A 220 18.99 11.26 -7.57
CA SER A 220 19.51 11.91 -8.78
C SER A 220 18.45 11.99 -9.88
N ARG A 221 17.64 10.92 -10.03
CA ARG A 221 16.53 10.88 -11.00
C ARG A 221 15.40 11.83 -10.60
N ALA A 222 15.07 11.93 -9.31
CA ALA A 222 14.06 12.83 -8.80
C ALA A 222 14.47 14.30 -9.00
N LEU A 223 15.69 14.66 -8.60
CA LEU A 223 16.21 16.03 -8.73
C LEU A 223 16.35 16.45 -10.20
N ALA A 224 16.67 15.54 -11.12
CA ALA A 224 16.69 15.82 -12.55
C ALA A 224 15.31 16.19 -13.13
N LEU A 225 14.23 15.87 -12.41
CA LEU A 225 12.85 16.21 -12.77
C LEU A 225 12.32 17.41 -12.00
N ASP A 226 13.13 18.04 -11.15
CA ASP A 226 12.69 19.22 -10.44
C ASP A 226 12.32 20.34 -11.43
N GLY A 227 11.10 20.86 -11.30
CA GLY A 227 10.52 21.83 -12.23
C GLY A 227 9.96 21.27 -13.54
N ALA A 228 10.02 19.95 -13.78
CA ALA A 228 9.54 19.32 -15.03
C ALA A 228 8.00 19.26 -15.17
N ARG A 229 7.23 19.72 -14.17
CA ARG A 229 5.75 19.86 -14.22
C ARG A 229 5.04 18.59 -14.71
N THR A 230 5.45 17.44 -14.19
CA THR A 230 5.09 16.15 -14.77
C THR A 230 4.79 15.10 -13.70
N ARG A 231 4.23 13.98 -14.16
CA ARG A 231 4.12 12.74 -13.42
C ARG A 231 5.13 11.75 -13.99
N GLN A 232 5.97 11.16 -13.15
CA GLN A 232 6.97 10.20 -13.59
C GLN A 232 7.03 8.99 -12.65
N VAL A 233 7.09 7.80 -13.24
CA VAL A 233 7.43 6.58 -12.51
C VAL A 233 8.94 6.42 -12.49
N LEU A 234 9.52 6.29 -11.31
CA LEU A 234 10.95 6.07 -11.09
C LEU A 234 11.20 4.57 -10.94
N THR A 235 11.60 3.94 -12.05
CA THR A 235 11.98 2.53 -12.10
C THR A 235 13.50 2.38 -12.22
N PHE A 236 14.04 1.28 -11.70
CA PHE A 236 15.44 0.93 -11.94
C PHE A 236 15.61 0.32 -13.32
N LEU A 237 16.68 0.73 -14.03
CA LEU A 237 17.05 0.14 -15.32
C LEU A 237 17.49 -1.32 -15.20
N ASN A 238 18.03 -1.72 -14.04
CA ASN A 238 18.47 -3.09 -13.78
C ASN A 238 17.36 -3.87 -13.03
N PRO A 239 16.72 -4.87 -13.65
CA PRO A 239 15.69 -5.68 -12.99
C PRO A 239 16.20 -6.43 -11.75
N LEU A 240 17.49 -6.75 -11.68
CA LEU A 240 18.08 -7.42 -10.51
C LEU A 240 18.04 -6.52 -9.27
N LEU A 241 18.25 -5.21 -9.45
CA LEU A 241 18.17 -4.26 -8.34
C LEU A 241 16.74 -4.17 -7.80
N THR A 242 15.75 -4.13 -8.69
CA THR A 242 14.32 -4.17 -8.29
C THR A 242 14.00 -5.43 -7.50
N LYS A 243 14.46 -6.60 -7.96
CA LYS A 243 14.24 -7.88 -7.24
C LYS A 243 14.92 -7.89 -5.88
N TRP A 244 16.17 -7.42 -5.81
CA TRP A 244 16.92 -7.33 -4.56
C TRP A 244 16.22 -6.39 -3.56
N LEU A 245 15.78 -5.21 -4.02
CA LEU A 245 15.11 -4.22 -3.18
C LEU A 245 13.76 -4.75 -2.68
N ARG A 246 12.95 -5.33 -3.58
CA ARG A 246 11.70 -6.01 -3.21
C ARG A 246 11.93 -7.05 -2.15
N ASN A 247 12.89 -7.95 -2.37
CA ASN A 247 13.12 -9.04 -1.44
C ASN A 247 13.47 -8.52 -0.05
N ARG A 248 14.36 -7.52 0.05
CA ARG A 248 14.99 -7.15 1.32
C ARG A 248 14.35 -5.99 2.07
N TYR A 249 13.65 -5.08 1.41
CA TYR A 249 13.20 -3.84 2.03
C TYR A 249 11.75 -3.48 1.76
N LEU A 250 11.19 -3.83 0.60
CA LEU A 250 9.83 -3.43 0.26
C LEU A 250 8.81 -4.38 0.85
N HIS A 251 7.81 -3.79 1.48
CA HIS A 251 6.71 -4.50 2.08
C HIS A 251 5.65 -4.84 1.04
N ARG A 252 4.77 -5.75 1.40
CA ARG A 252 3.51 -5.96 0.70
C ARG A 252 2.41 -5.56 1.68
N SER A 253 1.52 -4.68 1.26
CA SER A 253 0.48 -4.16 2.13
C SER A 253 -0.86 -4.89 1.95
N ALA A 254 -1.22 -5.27 0.72
CA ALA A 254 -2.49 -5.93 0.49
C ALA A 254 -2.51 -7.38 0.96
N GLU A 255 -3.50 -7.77 1.75
CA GLU A 255 -3.64 -9.09 2.36
C GLU A 255 -5.12 -9.49 2.36
N GLU A 256 -5.45 -10.56 1.65
CA GLU A 256 -6.83 -11.01 1.42
C GLU A 256 -7.53 -11.51 2.69
N ASP A 257 -6.77 -12.01 3.66
CA ASP A 257 -7.29 -12.54 4.92
C ASP A 257 -7.50 -11.46 6.00
N SER A 258 -7.06 -10.22 5.74
CA SER A 258 -7.14 -9.11 6.67
C SER A 258 -8.23 -8.12 6.24
N ILE A 259 -9.23 -7.92 7.12
CA ILE A 259 -10.35 -7.02 6.87
C ILE A 259 -9.84 -5.60 6.59
N GLY A 260 -10.22 -5.04 5.44
CA GLY A 260 -9.88 -3.68 5.04
C GLY A 260 -8.47 -3.54 4.41
N MET A 261 -7.72 -4.63 4.30
CA MET A 261 -6.39 -4.69 3.70
C MET A 261 -6.38 -5.47 2.39
N GLU A 262 -7.54 -5.86 1.86
CA GLU A 262 -7.63 -6.68 0.68
C GLU A 262 -7.20 -5.91 -0.57
N ALA A 263 -6.68 -6.62 -1.57
CA ALA A 263 -6.35 -6.03 -2.85
C ALA A 263 -7.62 -5.53 -3.54
N ARG A 264 -7.49 -4.44 -4.31
CA ARG A 264 -8.53 -4.03 -5.24
C ARG A 264 -8.71 -5.09 -6.32
N LYS A 265 -9.97 -5.40 -6.67
CA LYS A 265 -10.36 -6.38 -7.68
C LYS A 265 -11.50 -5.80 -8.48
N ASP A 266 -11.19 -4.81 -9.29
CA ASP A 266 -12.20 -4.16 -10.11
C ASP A 266 -12.33 -4.92 -11.42
N PHE A 267 -13.58 -5.18 -11.82
CA PHE A 267 -13.84 -5.81 -13.10
C PHE A 267 -13.96 -4.73 -14.18
N ILE A 268 -12.89 -4.52 -14.94
CA ILE A 268 -12.81 -3.49 -15.99
C ILE A 268 -12.66 -4.19 -17.34
N ASN A 269 -13.56 -3.91 -18.28
CA ASN A 269 -13.52 -4.44 -19.65
C ASN A 269 -13.39 -5.98 -19.74
N GLY A 270 -14.05 -6.73 -18.85
CA GLY A 270 -13.98 -8.20 -18.86
C GLY A 270 -12.78 -8.80 -18.11
N HIS A 271 -11.93 -7.96 -17.49
CA HIS A 271 -10.74 -8.39 -16.76
C HIS A 271 -10.70 -7.84 -15.34
N PHE A 272 -10.24 -8.65 -14.37
CA PHE A 272 -9.94 -8.17 -13.03
C PHE A 272 -8.66 -7.34 -13.06
N SER A 273 -8.78 -6.04 -12.80
CA SER A 273 -7.66 -5.15 -12.53
C SER A 273 -7.43 -5.03 -11.02
N SER A 274 -6.15 -5.08 -10.66
CA SER A 274 -5.65 -4.77 -9.31
C SER A 274 -5.02 -3.38 -9.23
N ASP A 275 -5.25 -2.53 -10.24
CA ASP A 275 -4.64 -1.21 -10.30
C ASP A 275 -5.19 -0.34 -9.17
N ARG A 276 -4.35 0.52 -8.61
CA ARG A 276 -4.77 1.45 -7.57
C ARG A 276 -5.86 2.38 -8.11
N LEU A 277 -6.90 2.61 -7.32
CA LEU A 277 -7.89 3.65 -7.62
C LEU A 277 -7.24 5.03 -7.51
N ILE A 278 -7.34 5.83 -8.56
CA ILE A 278 -6.90 7.23 -8.55
C ILE A 278 -8.13 8.11 -8.36
N ILE A 279 -8.11 8.94 -7.34
CA ILE A 279 -9.13 9.96 -7.06
C ILE A 279 -8.62 11.30 -7.62
N PRO A 280 -9.40 11.98 -8.47
CA PRO A 280 -9.11 13.34 -8.90
C PRO A 280 -9.12 14.33 -7.73
N ASP A 281 -8.09 15.18 -7.64
CA ASP A 281 -8.02 16.25 -6.63
C ASP A 281 -8.93 17.45 -6.93
N ASP A 282 -9.40 17.56 -8.18
CA ASP A 282 -10.22 18.65 -8.69
C ASP A 282 -11.72 18.30 -8.79
N ASN A 283 -12.14 17.14 -8.30
CA ASN A 283 -13.54 16.72 -8.29
C ASN A 283 -14.00 16.32 -6.87
N PRO A 284 -14.61 17.26 -6.12
CA PRO A 284 -15.06 17.02 -4.74
C PRO A 284 -16.28 16.08 -4.65
N HIS A 285 -16.90 15.72 -5.78
CA HIS A 285 -18.05 14.82 -5.84
C HIS A 285 -17.68 13.45 -6.44
N PHE A 286 -16.38 13.13 -6.53
CA PHE A 286 -15.96 11.84 -7.03
C PHE A 286 -16.43 10.72 -6.08
N VAL A 287 -17.31 9.86 -6.57
CA VAL A 287 -17.70 8.63 -5.88
C VAL A 287 -16.90 7.46 -6.49
N PRO A 288 -16.04 6.77 -5.71
CA PRO A 288 -15.34 5.57 -6.15
C PRO A 288 -16.26 4.52 -6.78
N PRO A 289 -15.88 3.90 -7.91
CA PRO A 289 -16.67 2.81 -8.51
C PRO A 289 -17.03 1.68 -7.52
N SER A 290 -16.12 1.36 -6.59
CA SER A 290 -16.35 0.36 -5.55
C SER A 290 -17.47 0.71 -4.57
N GLN A 291 -17.67 2.00 -4.26
CA GLN A 291 -18.76 2.47 -3.41
C GLN A 291 -20.09 2.52 -4.18
N VAL A 292 -20.02 2.88 -5.47
CA VAL A 292 -21.17 2.82 -6.38
C VAL A 292 -21.71 1.38 -6.44
N GLU A 293 -20.86 0.38 -6.67
CA GLU A 293 -21.28 -1.03 -6.69
C GLU A 293 -21.85 -1.52 -5.35
N ALA A 294 -21.26 -1.12 -4.22
CA ALA A 294 -21.76 -1.46 -2.89
C ALA A 294 -23.16 -0.86 -2.66
N ALA A 295 -23.39 0.39 -3.07
CA ALA A 295 -24.68 1.06 -2.99
C ALA A 295 -25.73 0.40 -3.92
N TYR A 296 -25.36 0.01 -5.14
CA TYR A 296 -26.25 -0.73 -6.04
C TYR A 296 -26.64 -2.11 -5.49
N ARG A 297 -25.68 -2.86 -4.92
CA ARG A 297 -25.97 -4.15 -4.27
C ARG A 297 -26.84 -3.99 -3.03
N ALA A 298 -26.59 -2.97 -2.21
CA ALA A 298 -27.42 -2.64 -1.05
C ALA A 298 -28.84 -2.23 -1.45
N ALA A 299 -29.00 -1.61 -2.63
CA ALA A 299 -30.29 -1.27 -3.23
C ALA A 299 -30.97 -2.44 -3.96
N GLY A 300 -30.41 -3.65 -3.91
CA GLY A 300 -31.00 -4.85 -4.52
C GLY A 300 -30.81 -4.96 -6.03
N TYR A 301 -29.96 -4.13 -6.64
CA TYR A 301 -29.56 -4.25 -8.03
C TYR A 301 -28.33 -5.14 -8.14
N HIS A 302 -28.50 -6.32 -8.74
CA HIS A 302 -27.40 -7.19 -9.13
C HIS A 302 -26.98 -6.83 -10.56
N PRO A 303 -25.72 -6.43 -10.80
CA PRO A 303 -25.20 -6.45 -12.16
C PRO A 303 -25.03 -7.93 -12.54
N TYR A 304 -25.82 -8.33 -13.54
CA TYR A 304 -26.10 -9.68 -14.07
C TYR A 304 -27.20 -10.47 -13.35
#